data_AF-A0A2D9S9E2-F1
#
_entry.id   AF-A0A2D9S9E2-F1
#
_cell.length_a   1.000
_cell.length_b   1.000
_cell.length_c   1.000
_cell.angle_alpha   90.00
_cell.angle_beta   90.00
_cell.angle_gamma   90.00
#
_symmetry.space_group_name_H-M   'P 1'
#
loop_
_entity.id
_entity.type
_entity.pdbx_description
1 polymer ?
#
loop_
_entity_poly.entity_id
_entity_poly.type
_entity_poly.pdbx_seq_one_letter_code
_entity_poly.pdbx_strand_id
1 'polypeptide(L)'
;MIDENLESGDEVKLISDNSPTLTGDVAIFQDQSEPSQTPPEMQKRMMNKYLQFFLGVLVYPIFLFIVGYFFFEIGWAIVDYETGVLVQWVVILAGYILGIVLGFTSGHRSFAWGIISSIVIIPILFIILFLLLIMWIASSDIPGM
;
A
#
# COMPACT_ATOMS: atom_id res chain seq x y z
N MET A 1 47.95 21.12 -38.38
CA MET A 1 48.92 20.21 -37.74
C MET A 1 48.40 20.03 -36.32
N ILE A 2 47.52 19.06 -36.00
CA ILE A 2 47.72 17.58 -35.92
C ILE A 2 48.96 17.32 -35.05
N ASP A 3 48.89 16.80 -33.80
CA ASP A 3 48.33 15.51 -33.35
C ASP A 3 47.95 15.43 -31.84
N GLU A 4 47.04 14.50 -31.54
CA GLU A 4 46.94 13.48 -30.44
C GLU A 4 47.47 13.78 -29.00
N ASN A 5 46.99 13.26 -27.86
CA ASN A 5 46.31 12.01 -27.46
C ASN A 5 45.80 12.22 -25.99
N LEU A 6 44.53 11.96 -25.65
CA LEU A 6 44.07 10.84 -24.79
C LEU A 6 44.78 10.62 -23.43
N GLU A 7 44.16 11.06 -22.32
CA GLU A 7 44.09 10.34 -21.03
C GLU A 7 42.93 10.97 -20.21
N SER A 8 41.71 10.41 -20.24
CA SER A 8 41.26 9.21 -19.51
C SER A 8 41.28 9.39 -17.99
N GLY A 9 40.17 9.86 -17.43
CA GLY A 9 39.39 9.02 -16.50
C GLY A 9 39.91 8.73 -15.10
N ASP A 10 41.06 9.25 -14.66
CA ASP A 10 41.67 8.81 -13.38
C ASP A 10 41.78 9.87 -12.27
N GLU A 11 41.47 11.14 -12.53
CA GLU A 11 41.67 12.22 -11.55
C GLU A 11 40.46 12.55 -10.65
N VAL A 12 39.26 12.04 -10.98
CA VAL A 12 38.06 12.23 -10.13
C VAL A 12 37.85 11.08 -9.13
N LYS A 13 38.60 9.97 -9.27
CA LYS A 13 38.37 8.76 -8.46
C LYS A 13 39.30 8.62 -7.24
N LEU A 14 40.27 9.51 -7.06
CA LEU A 14 41.27 9.43 -5.99
C LEU A 14 41.04 10.37 -4.79
N ILE A 15 40.00 11.22 -4.83
CA ILE A 15 39.70 12.18 -3.73
C ILE A 15 38.58 11.67 -2.80
N SER A 16 37.93 10.54 -3.13
CA SER A 16 36.77 10.03 -2.36
C SER A 16 37.10 9.07 -1.21
N ASP A 17 38.32 8.53 -1.12
CA ASP A 17 38.61 7.42 -0.19
C ASP A 17 39.82 7.72 0.70
N ASN A 18 39.76 8.74 1.58
CA ASN A 18 40.48 8.85 2.87
C ASN A 18 40.96 10.28 3.19
N SER A 19 40.11 11.12 3.79
CA SER A 19 40.48 11.77 5.06
C SER A 19 39.34 12.58 5.69
N PRO A 20 39.16 12.47 7.01
CA PRO A 20 38.25 13.28 7.79
C PRO A 20 38.92 14.62 8.15
N THR A 21 38.26 15.74 7.89
CA THR A 21 38.70 17.04 8.43
C THR A 21 37.82 17.46 9.60
N LEU A 22 38.39 17.21 10.79
CA LEU A 22 38.00 17.68 12.10
C LEU A 22 38.02 19.21 12.19
N THR A 23 36.88 19.84 12.49
CA THR A 23 36.86 20.97 13.42
C THR A 23 35.51 21.02 14.12
N GLY A 24 35.47 20.57 15.37
CA GLY A 24 34.28 20.62 16.21
C GLY A 24 34.25 19.52 17.27
N ASP A 25 35.36 19.31 17.95
CA ASP A 25 35.48 18.37 19.06
C ASP A 25 35.10 19.07 20.37
N VAL A 26 34.09 18.58 21.10
CA VAL A 26 34.04 18.73 22.57
C VAL A 26 33.18 17.65 23.25
N ALA A 27 33.87 16.84 24.05
CA ALA A 27 33.46 16.15 25.27
C ALA A 27 32.38 15.06 25.13
N ILE A 28 32.77 13.78 25.05
CA ILE A 28 33.03 12.90 26.22
C ILE A 28 31.86 12.91 27.22
N PHE A 29 30.89 12.05 26.94
CA PHE A 29 30.34 11.14 27.94
C PHE A 29 30.45 9.72 27.41
N GLN A 30 31.61 9.13 27.70
CA GLN A 30 31.73 7.69 27.82
C GLN A 30 31.08 7.34 29.15
N ASP A 31 29.78 7.05 29.13
CA ASP A 31 29.16 6.26 30.19
C ASP A 31 28.69 4.95 29.56
N GLN A 32 29.55 3.95 29.69
CA GLN A 32 29.16 2.56 29.54
C GLN A 32 28.24 2.23 30.71
N SER A 33 26.93 2.27 30.48
CA SER A 33 25.99 1.64 31.40
C SER A 33 24.77 1.13 30.64
N GLU A 34 24.85 -0.19 30.43
CA GLU A 34 23.80 -1.16 30.17
C GLU A 34 23.46 -1.46 28.69
N PRO A 35 23.67 -2.71 28.23
CA PRO A 35 23.08 -3.14 26.99
C PRO A 35 21.57 -3.15 27.23
N SER A 36 20.84 -2.23 26.60
CA SER A 36 19.39 -2.29 26.55
C SER A 36 18.99 -3.68 26.04
N GLN A 37 18.61 -4.55 26.96
CA GLN A 37 18.04 -5.87 26.72
C GLN A 37 16.61 -5.76 26.18
N THR A 38 16.40 -4.89 25.20
CA THR A 38 15.21 -4.95 24.36
C THR A 38 15.65 -5.60 23.06
N PRO A 39 15.15 -6.79 22.72
CA PRO A 39 15.46 -7.43 21.45
C PRO A 39 15.18 -6.44 20.33
N PRO A 40 16.11 -6.21 19.38
CA PRO A 40 15.82 -5.48 18.14
C PRO A 40 14.78 -6.21 17.27
N GLU A 41 14.25 -7.36 17.70
CA GLU A 41 13.31 -8.20 16.97
C GLU A 41 11.86 -7.72 16.94
N MET A 42 11.55 -6.56 17.55
CA MET A 42 10.35 -5.80 17.18
C MET A 42 10.68 -4.65 16.21
N GLN A 43 11.76 -4.78 15.42
CA GLN A 43 11.93 -4.04 14.18
C GLN A 43 10.71 -4.30 13.30
N LYS A 44 9.70 -3.40 13.42
CA LYS A 44 8.47 -3.28 12.64
C LYS A 44 8.50 -4.24 11.46
N ARG A 45 8.04 -5.48 11.67
CA ARG A 45 8.08 -6.52 10.64
C ARG A 45 7.32 -5.95 9.45
N MET A 46 8.04 -5.40 8.48
CA MET A 46 7.42 -4.71 7.36
C MET A 46 6.55 -5.76 6.69
N MET A 47 5.24 -5.53 6.73
CA MET A 47 4.27 -6.48 6.20
C MET A 47 4.67 -6.82 4.77
N ASN A 48 4.63 -8.11 4.41
CA ASN A 48 5.02 -8.57 3.08
C ASN A 48 4.31 -7.72 2.00
N LYS A 49 5.03 -7.29 0.96
CA LYS A 49 4.50 -6.47 -0.14
C LYS A 49 3.25 -7.09 -0.77
N TYR A 50 3.23 -8.42 -0.93
CA TYR A 50 2.08 -9.15 -1.45
C TYR A 50 0.88 -9.11 -0.50
N LEU A 51 1.13 -9.18 0.81
CA LEU A 51 0.08 -9.08 1.82
C LEU A 51 -0.49 -7.64 1.87
N GLN A 52 0.36 -6.62 1.75
CA GLN A 52 -0.06 -5.22 1.62
C GLN A 52 -0.94 -5.01 0.38
N PHE A 53 -0.52 -5.56 -0.76
CA PHE A 53 -1.31 -5.50 -1.99
C PHE A 53 -2.66 -6.19 -1.83
N PHE A 54 -2.68 -7.42 -1.31
CA PHE A 54 -3.92 -8.16 -1.05
C PHE A 54 -4.88 -7.42 -0.10
N LEU A 55 -4.34 -6.80 0.96
CA LEU A 55 -5.14 -5.97 1.87
C LEU A 55 -5.77 -4.80 1.13
N GLY A 56 -5.04 -4.15 0.22
CA GLY A 56 -5.57 -3.05 -0.58
C GLY A 56 -6.63 -3.51 -1.59
N VAL A 57 -6.41 -4.65 -2.24
CA VAL A 57 -7.32 -5.17 -3.28
C VAL A 57 -8.63 -5.69 -2.69
N LEU A 58 -8.58 -6.44 -1.60
CA LEU A 58 -9.74 -7.18 -1.09
C LEU A 58 -10.26 -6.61 0.23
N VAL A 59 -9.40 -6.48 1.23
CA VAL A 59 -9.83 -6.13 2.60
C VAL A 59 -10.32 -4.69 2.67
N TYR A 60 -9.60 -3.76 2.04
CA TYR A 60 -9.93 -2.35 2.04
C TYR A 60 -11.31 -2.04 1.43
N PRO A 61 -11.66 -2.48 0.21
CA PRO A 61 -12.98 -2.23 -0.35
C PRO A 61 -14.11 -2.83 0.49
N ILE A 62 -13.93 -4.04 1.03
CA ILE A 62 -14.93 -4.66 1.92
C ILE A 62 -15.14 -3.77 3.16
N PHE A 63 -14.05 -3.33 3.80
CA PHE A 63 -14.12 -2.43 4.93
C PHE A 63 -14.83 -1.11 4.57
N LEU A 64 -14.54 -0.55 3.39
CA LEU A 64 -15.17 0.66 2.91
C LEU A 64 -16.69 0.51 2.72
N PHE A 65 -17.14 -0.63 2.19
CA PHE A 65 -18.57 -0.92 2.07
C PHE A 65 -19.25 -1.05 3.43
N ILE A 66 -18.60 -1.69 4.40
CA ILE A 66 -19.13 -1.79 5.77
C ILE A 66 -19.28 -0.40 6.39
N VAL A 67 -18.24 0.43 6.30
CA VAL A 67 -18.30 1.81 6.81
C VAL A 67 -19.38 2.62 6.07
N GLY A 68 -19.42 2.55 4.75
CA GLY A 68 -20.44 3.22 3.94
C GLY A 68 -21.86 2.80 4.32
N TYR A 69 -22.09 1.52 4.63
CA TYR A 69 -23.37 1.01 5.10
C TYR A 69 -23.78 1.62 6.45
N PHE A 70 -22.86 1.76 7.41
CA PHE A 70 -23.17 2.47 8.66
C PHE A 70 -23.56 3.93 8.43
N PHE A 71 -22.89 4.61 7.50
CA PHE A 71 -23.24 5.99 7.14
C PHE A 71 -24.58 6.09 6.40
N PHE A 72 -24.94 5.08 5.59
CA PHE A 72 -26.26 4.96 5.00
C PHE A 72 -27.35 4.91 6.08
N GLU A 73 -27.19 4.00 7.06
CA GLU A 73 -28.15 3.84 8.17
C GLU A 73 -28.33 5.14 8.95
N ILE A 74 -27.23 5.88 9.21
CA ILE A 74 -27.29 7.17 9.88
C ILE A 74 -28.05 8.21 9.04
N GLY A 75 -27.75 8.32 7.74
CA GLY A 75 -28.43 9.27 6.86
C GLY A 75 -29.92 8.96 6.70
N TRP A 76 -30.26 7.68 6.59
CA TRP A 76 -31.64 7.21 6.53
C TRP A 76 -32.42 7.45 7.82
N ALA A 77 -31.80 7.21 8.98
CA ALA A 77 -32.45 7.38 10.27
C ALA A 77 -32.71 8.85 10.64
N ILE A 78 -31.88 9.79 10.17
CA ILE A 78 -31.97 11.21 10.54
C ILE A 78 -32.85 11.99 9.55
N VAL A 79 -32.74 11.71 8.26
CA VAL A 79 -33.38 12.52 7.20
C VAL A 79 -34.32 11.67 6.36
N ASP A 80 -33.78 10.93 5.40
CA ASP A 80 -34.53 10.09 4.46
C ASP A 80 -33.60 9.13 3.70
N TYR A 81 -34.21 8.24 2.91
CA TYR A 81 -33.47 7.24 2.14
C TYR A 81 -32.51 7.88 1.12
N GLU A 82 -32.92 8.94 0.43
CA GLU A 82 -32.10 9.62 -0.58
C GLU A 82 -30.83 10.22 0.03
N THR A 83 -30.95 10.86 1.20
CA THR A 83 -29.81 11.38 1.95
C THR A 83 -28.90 10.24 2.40
N GLY A 84 -29.44 9.13 2.91
CA GLY A 84 -28.66 7.93 3.26
C GLY A 84 -27.81 7.43 2.10
N VAL A 85 -28.40 7.29 0.91
CA VAL A 85 -27.70 6.85 -0.30
C VAL A 85 -26.60 7.84 -0.69
N LEU A 86 -26.89 9.15 -0.71
CA LEU A 86 -25.90 10.16 -1.07
C LEU A 86 -24.71 10.16 -0.11
N VAL A 87 -24.96 10.11 1.20
CA VAL A 87 -23.90 10.08 2.22
C VAL A 87 -23.03 8.82 2.04
N GLN A 88 -23.65 7.65 1.80
CA GLN A 88 -22.91 6.42 1.53
C GLN A 88 -21.97 6.56 0.32
N TRP A 89 -22.46 7.09 -0.80
CA TRP A 89 -21.65 7.27 -2.01
C TRP A 89 -20.49 8.23 -1.78
N VAL A 90 -20.73 9.35 -1.09
CA VAL A 90 -19.69 10.32 -0.74
C VAL A 90 -18.62 9.69 0.14
N VAL A 91 -19.02 8.93 1.17
CA VAL A 91 -18.09 8.26 2.09
C VAL A 91 -17.25 7.21 1.36
N ILE A 92 -17.85 6.42 0.48
CA ILE A 92 -17.12 5.41 -0.30
C ILE A 92 -16.11 6.09 -1.23
N LEU A 93 -16.52 7.12 -1.97
CA LEU A 93 -15.63 7.82 -2.90
C LEU A 93 -14.50 8.55 -2.16
N ALA A 94 -14.83 9.31 -1.12
CA ALA A 94 -13.85 10.02 -0.31
C ALA A 94 -12.88 9.03 0.38
N GLY A 95 -13.40 7.91 0.88
CA GLY A 95 -12.58 6.88 1.48
C GLY A 95 -11.64 6.23 0.46
N TYR A 96 -12.05 6.00 -0.79
CA TYR A 96 -11.12 5.50 -1.82
C TYR A 96 -9.94 6.46 -2.04
N ILE A 97 -10.23 7.75 -2.21
CA ILE A 97 -9.20 8.77 -2.42
C ILE A 97 -8.28 8.85 -1.19
N LEU A 98 -8.86 8.92 0.00
CA LEU A 98 -8.10 9.02 1.25
C LEU A 98 -7.21 7.79 1.48
N GLY A 99 -7.73 6.58 1.22
CA GLY A 99 -6.97 5.34 1.34
C GLY A 99 -5.76 5.29 0.40
N ILE A 100 -5.93 5.75 -0.84
CA ILE A 100 -4.84 5.84 -1.83
C ILE A 100 -3.77 6.84 -1.35
N VAL A 101 -4.18 8.05 -0.96
CA VAL A 101 -3.27 9.11 -0.50
C VAL A 101 -2.53 8.67 0.78
N LEU A 102 -3.24 8.09 1.75
CA LEU A 102 -2.64 7.55 2.97
C LEU A 102 -1.69 6.38 2.68
N GLY A 103 -2.03 5.50 1.75
CA GLY A 103 -1.15 4.40 1.34
C GLY A 103 0.16 4.89 0.74
N PHE A 104 0.13 5.96 -0.07
CA PHE A 104 1.36 6.55 -0.63
C PHE A 104 2.17 7.34 0.41
N THR A 105 1.51 8.15 1.24
CA THR A 105 2.18 9.00 2.25
C THR A 105 2.79 8.20 3.40
N SER A 106 2.17 7.07 3.79
CA SER A 106 2.68 6.17 4.84
C SER A 106 3.82 5.25 4.40
N GLY A 107 4.20 5.28 3.11
CA GLY A 107 5.24 4.42 2.54
C GLY A 107 4.77 3.03 2.11
N HIS A 108 3.48 2.70 2.28
CA HIS A 108 2.86 1.43 1.88
C HIS A 108 2.40 1.46 0.41
N ARG A 109 3.33 1.69 -0.52
CA ARG A 109 3.02 1.83 -1.96
C ARG A 109 2.27 0.62 -2.53
N SER A 110 2.64 -0.59 -2.13
CA SER A 110 1.96 -1.82 -2.58
C SER A 110 0.49 -1.87 -2.16
N PHE A 111 0.15 -1.34 -0.99
CA PHE A 111 -1.23 -1.23 -0.53
C PHE A 111 -2.02 -0.21 -1.37
N ALA A 112 -1.46 0.98 -1.62
CA ALA A 112 -2.11 2.00 -2.45
C ALA A 112 -2.39 1.48 -3.88
N TRP A 113 -1.41 0.81 -4.49
CA TRP A 113 -1.61 0.12 -5.77
C TRP A 113 -2.66 -0.99 -5.69
N GLY A 114 -2.74 -1.68 -4.54
CA GLY A 114 -3.81 -2.64 -4.28
C GLY A 114 -5.20 -2.01 -4.32
N ILE A 115 -5.38 -0.85 -3.66
CA ILE A 115 -6.66 -0.11 -3.68
C ILE A 115 -7.00 0.32 -5.12
N ILE A 116 -6.04 0.84 -5.87
CA ILE A 116 -6.28 1.24 -7.27
C ILE A 116 -6.66 0.02 -8.12
N SER A 117 -5.96 -1.09 -7.91
CA SER A 117 -6.18 -2.31 -8.68
C SER A 117 -7.50 -2.99 -8.34
N SER A 118 -8.08 -2.76 -7.16
CA SER A 118 -9.36 -3.34 -6.75
C SER A 118 -10.50 -2.97 -7.72
N ILE A 119 -10.46 -1.75 -8.28
CA ILE A 119 -11.45 -1.23 -9.23
C ILE A 119 -11.55 -2.13 -10.48
N VAL A 120 -10.45 -2.77 -10.87
CA VAL A 120 -10.39 -3.64 -12.05
C VAL A 120 -10.50 -5.11 -11.65
N ILE A 121 -9.80 -5.54 -10.60
CA ILE A 121 -9.75 -6.94 -10.16
C ILE A 121 -11.11 -7.42 -9.66
N ILE A 122 -11.82 -6.62 -8.86
CA ILE A 122 -13.09 -7.04 -8.25
C ILE A 122 -14.16 -7.31 -9.32
N PRO A 123 -14.41 -6.42 -10.31
CA PRO A 123 -15.35 -6.72 -11.39
C PRO A 123 -14.98 -7.97 -12.19
N ILE A 124 -13.69 -8.15 -12.49
CA ILE A 124 -13.22 -9.33 -13.22
C ILE A 124 -13.47 -10.61 -12.41
N LEU A 125 -13.16 -10.59 -11.10
CA LEU A 125 -13.45 -11.72 -10.22
C LEU A 125 -14.94 -12.04 -10.18
N PHE A 126 -15.80 -11.03 -10.17
CA PHE A 126 -17.25 -11.23 -10.19
C PHE A 126 -17.71 -11.89 -11.50
N ILE A 127 -17.20 -11.46 -12.65
CA ILE A 127 -17.50 -12.08 -13.95
C ILE A 127 -17.03 -13.54 -13.97
N ILE A 128 -15.82 -13.83 -13.52
CA ILE A 128 -15.28 -15.19 -13.47
C ILE A 128 -16.15 -16.06 -12.56
N LEU A 129 -16.49 -15.59 -11.37
CA LEU A 129 -17.35 -16.30 -10.43
C LEU A 129 -18.73 -16.58 -11.03
N PHE A 130 -19.31 -15.60 -11.73
CA PHE A 130 -20.60 -15.74 -12.40
C PHE A 130 -20.55 -16.78 -13.53
N LEU A 131 -19.50 -16.80 -14.35
CA LEU A 131 -19.31 -17.82 -15.39
C LEU A 131 -19.14 -19.22 -14.80
N LEU A 132 -18.37 -19.35 -13.72
CA LEU A 132 -18.21 -20.62 -13.00
C LEU A 132 -19.54 -21.10 -12.41
N LEU A 133 -20.36 -20.20 -11.87
CA LEU A 133 -21.69 -20.52 -11.37
C LEU A 133 -22.60 -21.04 -12.49
N ILE A 134 -22.62 -20.38 -13.65
CA ILE A 134 -23.39 -20.83 -14.82
C ILE A 134 -22.93 -22.21 -15.27
N MET A 135 -21.60 -22.42 -15.36
CA MET A 135 -21.05 -23.71 -15.76
C MET A 135 -21.45 -24.82 -14.77
N TRP A 136 -21.40 -24.54 -13.47
CA TRP A 136 -21.81 -25.48 -12.44
C TRP A 136 -23.30 -25.84 -12.54
N ILE A 137 -24.18 -24.85 -12.69
CA ILE A 137 -25.62 -25.08 -12.86
C ILE A 137 -25.91 -25.86 -14.15
N ALA A 138 -25.31 -25.46 -15.27
CA ALA A 138 -25.47 -26.16 -16.54
C ALA A 138 -24.97 -27.61 -16.48
N SER A 139 -23.93 -27.89 -15.69
CA SER A 139 -23.47 -29.26 -15.45
C SER A 139 -24.41 -30.08 -14.57
N SER A 140 -25.13 -29.44 -13.64
CA SER A 140 -26.11 -30.12 -12.78
C SER A 140 -27.45 -30.41 -13.48
N ASP A 141 -27.76 -29.69 -14.56
CA ASP A 141 -28.99 -29.86 -15.34
C ASP A 141 -28.86 -30.87 -16.51
N ILE A 142 -27.71 -31.53 -16.67
CA ILE A 142 -27.57 -32.65 -17.62
C ILE A 142 -28.19 -33.91 -16.97
N PRO A 143 -29.40 -34.35 -17.37
CA PRO A 143 -30.00 -35.54 -16.81
C PRO A 143 -29.40 -36.74 -17.57
N GLY A 144 -28.38 -37.39 -17.01
CA GLY A 144 -27.72 -38.50 -17.71
C GLY A 144 -26.44 -39.08 -17.13
N MET A 145 -26.08 -38.77 -15.88
CA MET A 145 -25.19 -39.60 -15.06
C MET A 145 -25.87 -39.89 -13.72
#